data_AF-A0A951GYI2-F1
#
_entry.id   AF-A0A951GYI2-F1
#
_cell.length_a   1.000
_cell.length_b   1.000
_cell.length_c   1.000
_cell.angle_alpha   90.00
_cell.angle_beta   90.00
_cell.angle_gamma   90.00
#
_symmetry.space_group_name_H-M   'P 1'
#
loop_
_entity.id
_entity.type
_entity.pdbx_description
1 polymer ?
#
loop_
_entity_poly.entity_id
_entity_poly.type
_entity_poly.pdbx_seq_one_letter_code
_entity_poly.pdbx_strand_id
1 'polypeptide(L)'
;MTPVDFLEKVVRPNAADARRDPNSLRMASNALLSLDALAGMVFWYLHDRGDANVTRYNDDSAFKAELAKYSMDFRIIRDAAFALKHGRLTRQLPRPVESPDQFEQNTNVLGFFRAGDKLGGSLLYLNLRAGPVSRVAVRDLIGSGLRFLEQRVGSLP
;
A
#
# COMPACT_ATOMS: atom_id res chain seq x y z
N MET A 1 6.52 -18.81 7.26
CA MET A 1 6.95 -18.13 6.02
C MET A 1 7.74 -16.89 6.41
N THR A 2 8.91 -16.64 5.82
CA THR A 2 9.71 -15.44 6.12
C THR A 2 9.16 -14.19 5.39
N PRO A 3 9.50 -12.96 5.82
CA PRO A 3 9.14 -11.76 5.08
C PRO A 3 9.70 -11.75 3.65
N VAL A 4 10.92 -12.28 3.46
CA VAL A 4 11.55 -12.42 2.13
C VAL A 4 10.75 -13.38 1.26
N ASP A 5 10.38 -14.55 1.78
CA ASP A 5 9.52 -15.50 1.07
C ASP A 5 8.18 -14.88 0.67
N PHE A 6 7.55 -14.13 1.57
CA PHE A 6 6.25 -13.50 1.32
C PHE A 6 6.36 -12.39 0.28
N LEU A 7 7.43 -11.59 0.32
CA LEU A 7 7.74 -10.59 -0.70
C LEU A 7 7.83 -11.24 -2.09
N GLU A 8 8.61 -12.32 -2.22
CA GLU A 8 8.82 -12.98 -3.52
C GLU A 8 7.58 -13.74 -4.02
N LYS A 9 6.91 -14.49 -3.13
CA LYS A 9 5.86 -15.44 -3.53
C LYS A 9 4.46 -14.80 -3.58
N VAL A 10 4.25 -13.67 -2.92
CA VAL A 10 2.92 -13.05 -2.79
C VAL A 10 2.91 -11.59 -3.23
N VAL A 11 3.77 -10.76 -2.64
CA VAL A 11 3.71 -9.31 -2.85
C VAL A 11 4.13 -8.93 -4.27
N ARG A 12 5.28 -9.43 -4.74
CA ARG A 12 5.77 -9.14 -6.10
C ARG A 12 4.82 -9.62 -7.19
N PRO A 13 4.26 -10.85 -7.14
CA PRO A 13 3.23 -11.29 -8.09
C PRO A 13 1.98 -10.40 -8.08
N ASN A 14 1.41 -10.09 -6.89
CA ASN A 14 0.23 -9.23 -6.80
C ASN A 14 0.49 -7.82 -7.37
N ALA A 15 1.67 -7.25 -7.08
CA ALA A 15 2.08 -5.96 -7.63
C ALA A 15 2.34 -6.00 -9.14
N ALA A 16 2.77 -7.14 -9.68
CA ALA A 16 2.91 -7.34 -11.12
C ALA A 16 1.53 -7.45 -11.80
N ASP A 17 0.60 -8.20 -11.21
CA ASP A 17 -0.75 -8.38 -11.77
C ASP A 17 -1.55 -7.08 -11.72
N ALA A 18 -1.44 -6.30 -10.64
CA ALA A 18 -2.03 -4.96 -10.57
C ALA A 18 -1.41 -3.96 -11.57
N ARG A 19 -0.16 -4.18 -12.01
CA ARG A 19 0.45 -3.38 -13.08
C ARG A 19 -0.02 -3.82 -14.47
N ARG A 20 -0.24 -5.12 -14.67
CA ARG A 20 -0.76 -5.68 -15.94
C ARG A 20 -2.22 -5.28 -16.16
N ASP A 21 -3.01 -5.25 -15.09
CA ASP A 21 -4.40 -4.84 -15.12
C ASP A 21 -4.66 -3.70 -14.11
N PRO A 22 -4.27 -2.45 -14.45
CA PRO A 22 -4.36 -1.30 -13.55
C PRO A 22 -5.79 -0.80 -13.30
N ASN A 23 -6.78 -1.44 -13.93
CA ASN A 23 -8.20 -1.11 -13.83
C ASN A 23 -8.96 -2.08 -12.93
N SER A 24 -8.36 -3.21 -12.61
CA SER A 24 -8.97 -4.21 -11.77
C SER A 24 -8.85 -3.85 -10.30
N LEU A 25 -9.98 -3.44 -9.71
CA LEU A 25 -10.10 -3.23 -8.25
C LEU A 25 -9.67 -4.48 -7.48
N ARG A 26 -9.92 -5.68 -8.01
CA ARG A 26 -9.48 -6.94 -7.40
C ARG A 26 -7.95 -7.02 -7.35
N MET A 27 -7.27 -6.76 -8.46
CA MET A 27 -5.80 -6.83 -8.50
C MET A 27 -5.18 -5.73 -7.64
N ALA A 28 -5.71 -4.51 -7.72
CA ALA A 28 -5.31 -3.41 -6.86
C ALA A 28 -5.48 -3.76 -5.37
N SER A 29 -6.64 -4.28 -4.97
CA SER A 29 -6.90 -4.67 -3.58
C SER A 29 -5.92 -5.73 -3.10
N ASN A 30 -5.68 -6.78 -3.89
CA ASN A 30 -4.71 -7.82 -3.55
C ASN A 30 -3.30 -7.25 -3.34
N ALA A 31 -2.86 -6.35 -4.21
CA ALA A 31 -1.56 -5.68 -4.08
C ALA A 31 -1.49 -4.82 -2.81
N LEU A 32 -2.49 -3.97 -2.55
CA LEU A 32 -2.52 -3.11 -1.36
C LEU A 32 -2.56 -3.91 -0.06
N LEU A 33 -3.40 -4.95 0.00
CA LEU A 33 -3.53 -5.83 1.17
C LEU A 33 -2.25 -6.62 1.44
N SER A 34 -1.60 -7.13 0.39
CA SER A 34 -0.35 -7.88 0.55
C SER A 34 0.84 -6.97 0.92
N LEU A 35 0.89 -5.73 0.43
CA LEU A 35 1.89 -4.74 0.89
C LEU A 35 1.71 -4.38 2.38
N ASP A 36 0.48 -4.14 2.83
CA ASP A 36 0.20 -3.92 4.26
C ASP A 36 0.53 -5.16 5.11
N ALA A 37 0.20 -6.35 4.62
CA ALA A 37 0.52 -7.61 5.30
C ALA A 37 2.05 -7.81 5.44
N LEU A 38 2.83 -7.51 4.40
CA LEU A 38 4.28 -7.62 4.45
C LEU A 38 4.89 -6.76 5.56
N ALA A 39 4.42 -5.51 5.74
CA ALA A 39 4.88 -4.66 6.83
C ALA A 39 4.58 -5.28 8.21
N GLY A 40 3.44 -5.95 8.36
CA GLY A 40 3.10 -6.71 9.57
C GLY A 40 4.00 -7.92 9.77
N MET A 41 4.34 -8.65 8.70
CA MET A 41 5.26 -9.78 8.79
C MET A 41 6.69 -9.33 9.15
N VAL A 42 7.15 -8.20 8.63
CA VAL A 42 8.43 -7.58 9.02
C VAL A 42 8.44 -7.26 10.50
N PHE A 43 7.37 -6.66 11.03
CA PHE A 43 7.23 -6.38 12.46
C PHE A 43 7.43 -7.65 13.29
N TRP A 44 6.60 -8.68 13.07
CA TRP A 44 6.66 -9.91 13.87
C TRP A 44 8.00 -10.62 13.73
N TYR A 45 8.56 -10.67 12.52
CA TYR A 45 9.87 -11.30 12.28
C TYR A 45 11.02 -10.65 13.06
N LEU A 46 11.03 -9.31 13.16
CA LEU A 46 12.05 -8.56 13.90
C LEU A 46 11.76 -8.55 15.41
N HIS A 47 10.48 -8.45 15.78
CA HIS A 47 10.04 -8.51 17.17
C HIS A 47 10.44 -9.84 17.82
N ASP A 48 10.19 -10.97 17.15
CA ASP A 48 10.54 -12.31 17.64
C ASP A 48 12.05 -12.54 17.76
N ARG A 49 12.86 -11.72 17.07
CA ARG A 49 14.33 -11.71 17.16
C ARG A 49 14.87 -10.75 18.22
N GLY A 50 14.00 -10.00 18.90
CA GLY A 50 14.40 -9.05 19.92
C GLY A 50 15.03 -7.76 19.35
N ASP A 51 14.75 -7.39 18.10
CA ASP A 51 15.28 -6.13 17.53
C ASP A 51 14.76 -4.94 18.34
N ALA A 52 15.67 -4.20 18.99
CA ALA A 52 15.35 -3.08 19.87
C ALA A 52 14.58 -1.94 19.17
N ASN A 53 14.74 -1.80 17.85
CA ASN A 53 14.03 -0.77 17.08
C ASN A 53 12.55 -1.13 16.88
N VAL A 54 12.19 -2.41 17.02
CA VAL A 54 10.85 -2.95 16.76
C VAL A 54 10.14 -3.34 18.06
N THR A 55 10.84 -3.95 19.01
CA THR A 55 10.26 -4.39 20.30
C THR A 55 9.71 -3.25 21.17
N ARG A 56 10.10 -2.00 20.88
CA ARG A 56 9.50 -0.81 21.50
C ARG A 56 8.04 -0.56 21.11
N TYR A 57 7.52 -1.22 20.07
CA TYR A 57 6.13 -1.11 19.64
C TYR A 57 5.30 -2.27 20.19
N ASN A 58 4.14 -1.95 20.75
CA ASN A 58 3.25 -2.95 21.35
C ASN A 58 2.62 -3.91 20.32
N ASP A 59 2.40 -3.44 19.10
CA ASP A 59 1.78 -4.20 18.02
C ASP A 59 2.22 -3.73 16.63
N ASP A 60 1.85 -4.50 15.60
CA ASP A 60 2.17 -4.21 14.20
C ASP A 60 1.50 -2.91 13.72
N SER A 61 0.36 -2.53 14.32
CA SER A 61 -0.38 -1.33 13.96
C SER A 61 0.37 -0.06 14.39
N ALA A 62 0.97 -0.05 15.57
CA ALA A 62 1.83 1.01 16.07
C ALA A 62 3.11 1.12 15.24
N PHE A 63 3.72 -0.02 14.90
CA PHE A 63 4.88 -0.06 14.01
C PHE A 63 4.58 0.51 12.61
N LYS A 64 3.48 0.07 11.99
CA LYS A 64 3.02 0.60 10.69
C LYS A 64 2.67 2.07 10.77
N ALA A 65 2.15 2.55 11.91
CA ALA A 65 1.90 3.97 12.13
C ALA A 65 3.18 4.79 12.19
N GLU A 66 4.25 4.25 12.75
CA GLU A 66 5.55 4.87 12.67
C GLU A 66 6.09 4.86 11.22
N LEU A 67 6.05 3.72 10.52
CA LEU A 67 6.52 3.62 9.14
C LEU A 67 5.83 4.64 8.21
N ALA A 68 4.53 4.85 8.42
CA ALA A 68 3.72 5.81 7.67
C ALA A 68 4.17 7.28 7.83
N LYS A 69 5.02 7.61 8.82
CA LYS A 69 5.61 8.95 8.94
C LYS A 69 6.73 9.18 7.91
N TYR A 70 7.37 8.13 7.43
CA TYR A 70 8.51 8.21 6.50
C TYR A 70 8.11 8.05 5.04
N SER A 71 6.88 7.60 4.75
CA SER A 71 6.38 7.44 3.39
C SER A 71 4.89 7.73 3.32
N MET A 72 4.54 8.80 2.61
CA MET A 72 3.14 9.16 2.34
C MET A 72 2.44 8.06 1.54
N ASP A 73 3.13 7.46 0.57
CA ASP A 73 2.56 6.37 -0.23
C ASP A 73 2.24 5.17 0.63
N PHE A 74 3.15 4.78 1.54
CA PHE A 74 2.88 3.70 2.48
C PHE A 74 1.73 4.04 3.44
N ARG A 75 1.62 5.31 3.88
CA ARG A 75 0.48 5.78 4.69
C ARG A 75 -0.85 5.55 3.97
N ILE A 76 -0.93 5.92 2.69
CA ILE A 76 -2.12 5.73 1.86
C ILE A 76 -2.40 4.23 1.68
N ILE A 77 -1.38 3.41 1.40
CA ILE A 77 -1.54 1.94 1.26
C ILE A 77 -2.11 1.33 2.53
N ARG A 78 -1.54 1.66 3.69
CA ARG A 78 -2.01 1.17 5.00
C ARG A 78 -3.47 1.55 5.23
N ASP A 79 -3.81 2.80 4.98
CA ASP A 79 -5.17 3.30 5.22
C ASP A 79 -6.17 2.69 4.23
N ALA A 80 -5.79 2.52 2.96
CA ALA A 80 -6.58 1.81 1.96
C ALA A 80 -6.77 0.33 2.30
N ALA A 81 -5.71 -0.38 2.70
CA ALA A 81 -5.78 -1.78 3.12
C ALA A 81 -6.69 -1.95 4.34
N PHE A 82 -6.63 -1.01 5.30
CA PHE A 82 -7.51 -1.03 6.46
C PHE A 82 -8.97 -0.79 6.07
N ALA A 83 -9.24 0.19 5.21
CA ALA A 83 -10.58 0.46 4.68
C ALA A 83 -11.15 -0.77 3.94
N LEU A 84 -10.33 -1.44 3.11
CA LEU A 84 -10.71 -2.66 2.40
C LEU A 84 -11.02 -3.83 3.34
N LYS A 85 -10.27 -3.98 4.45
CA LYS A 85 -10.50 -5.04 5.46
C LYS A 85 -11.76 -4.82 6.30
N HIS A 86 -12.04 -3.57 6.66
CA HIS A 86 -13.07 -3.24 7.67
C HIS A 86 -14.30 -2.53 7.08
N GLY A 87 -14.35 -2.28 5.78
CA GLY A 87 -15.47 -1.65 5.08
C GLY A 87 -15.58 -0.14 5.30
N ARG A 88 -15.23 0.38 6.48
CA ARG A 88 -15.15 1.83 6.75
C ARG A 88 -14.32 2.13 8.00
N LEU A 89 -13.59 3.23 7.96
CA LEU A 89 -12.85 3.76 9.11
C LEU A 89 -13.73 4.73 9.92
N THR A 90 -14.01 4.37 11.17
CA THR A 90 -14.79 5.18 12.13
C THR A 90 -13.95 5.82 13.24
N ARG A 91 -12.62 5.63 13.24
CA ARG A 91 -11.73 6.11 14.32
C ARG A 91 -11.25 7.56 14.15
N GLN A 92 -11.00 8.22 15.29
CA GLN A 92 -10.73 9.65 15.52
C GLN A 92 -9.60 10.37 14.74
N LEU A 93 -8.81 9.70 13.90
CA LEU A 93 -7.67 10.34 13.21
C LEU A 93 -7.99 10.63 11.74
N PRO A 94 -7.65 11.82 11.20
CA PRO A 94 -7.81 12.10 9.77
C PRO A 94 -6.88 11.17 8.96
N ARG A 95 -7.50 10.24 8.22
CA ARG A 95 -6.82 9.31 7.32
C ARG A 95 -7.03 9.76 5.88
N PRO A 96 -6.02 9.66 4.99
CA PRO A 96 -6.20 10.01 3.58
C PRO A 96 -7.26 9.15 2.89
N VAL A 97 -7.38 7.88 3.31
CA VAL A 97 -8.38 6.92 2.84
C VAL A 97 -9.17 6.39 4.05
N GLU A 98 -10.49 6.49 3.98
CA GLU A 98 -11.44 6.17 5.05
C GLU A 98 -12.45 5.09 4.62
N SER A 99 -12.76 4.99 3.32
CA SER A 99 -13.72 4.04 2.76
C SER A 99 -13.19 3.40 1.47
N PRO A 100 -13.54 2.13 1.17
CA PRO A 100 -13.41 1.55 -0.16
C PRO A 100 -14.15 2.33 -1.25
N ASP A 101 -15.15 3.14 -0.91
CA ASP A 101 -15.89 3.95 -1.89
C ASP A 101 -15.02 5.07 -2.53
N GLN A 102 -13.83 5.33 -1.97
CA GLN A 102 -12.87 6.29 -2.52
C GLN A 102 -12.06 5.75 -3.71
N PHE A 103 -12.25 4.47 -4.07
CA PHE A 103 -11.71 3.90 -5.31
C PHE A 103 -12.59 4.29 -6.50
N GLU A 104 -12.03 5.06 -7.43
CA GLU A 104 -12.74 5.49 -8.64
C GLU A 104 -11.98 5.07 -9.89
N GLN A 105 -12.70 4.51 -10.86
CA GLN A 105 -12.17 4.28 -12.19
C GLN A 105 -12.41 5.52 -13.04
N ASN A 106 -11.35 6.13 -13.57
CA ASN A 106 -11.48 7.34 -14.38
C ASN A 106 -10.60 7.26 -15.62
N THR A 107 -10.97 7.99 -16.67
CA THR A 107 -10.20 8.05 -17.91
C THR A 107 -8.83 8.67 -17.61
N ASN A 108 -7.78 8.04 -18.12
CA ASN A 108 -6.43 8.56 -18.01
C ASN A 108 -6.36 9.90 -18.75
N VAL A 109 -5.93 10.96 -18.06
CA VAL A 109 -5.81 12.32 -18.62
C VAL A 109 -4.35 12.76 -18.57
N LEU A 110 -4.01 13.80 -19.33
CA LEU A 110 -2.65 14.27 -19.67
C LEU A 110 -1.64 14.49 -18.53
N GLY A 111 -2.00 14.32 -17.25
CA GLY A 111 -1.05 14.33 -16.12
C GLY A 111 -0.66 12.95 -15.56
N PHE A 112 -1.35 11.88 -15.95
CA PHE A 112 -1.16 10.52 -15.42
C PHE A 112 -0.79 9.49 -16.50
N PHE A 113 -0.67 9.93 -17.75
CA PHE A 113 -0.18 9.10 -18.86
C PHE A 113 1.27 8.70 -18.65
N ARG A 114 1.52 7.39 -18.74
CA ARG A 114 2.87 6.83 -18.89
C ARG A 114 3.06 6.27 -20.29
N ALA A 115 4.33 6.17 -20.70
CA ALA A 115 4.69 5.46 -21.92
C ALA A 115 4.16 4.01 -21.86
N GLY A 116 3.29 3.65 -22.82
CA GLY A 116 2.59 2.36 -22.88
C GLY A 116 1.13 2.39 -22.41
N ASP A 117 0.65 3.51 -21.85
CA ASP A 117 -0.78 3.65 -21.52
C ASP A 117 -1.61 3.78 -22.81
N LYS A 118 -2.74 3.06 -22.86
CA LYS A 118 -3.68 3.17 -23.98
C LYS A 118 -4.34 4.55 -23.97
N LEU A 119 -4.34 5.24 -25.10
CA LEU A 119 -5.14 6.45 -25.30
C LEU A 119 -6.63 6.14 -25.04
N GLY A 120 -7.27 6.95 -24.19
CA GLY A 120 -8.65 6.70 -23.75
C GLY A 120 -8.81 5.53 -22.76
N GLY A 121 -7.71 4.92 -22.30
CA GLY A 121 -7.75 3.91 -21.24
C GLY A 121 -8.19 4.51 -19.91
N SER A 122 -8.88 3.73 -19.09
CA SER A 122 -9.13 4.08 -17.69
C SER A 122 -7.95 3.66 -16.80
N LEU A 123 -7.88 4.24 -15.60
CA LEU A 123 -7.03 3.86 -14.48
C LEU A 123 -7.86 3.86 -13.20
N LEU A 124 -7.46 3.04 -12.22
CA LEU A 124 -7.99 3.12 -10.86
C LEU A 124 -7.26 4.22 -10.07
N TYR A 125 -8.04 5.12 -9.48
CA TYR A 125 -7.57 6.20 -8.62
C TYR A 125 -8.10 6.03 -7.19
N LEU A 126 -7.33 6.52 -6.23
CA LEU A 126 -7.78 6.78 -4.87
C LEU A 126 -7.95 8.27 -4.68
N ASN A 127 -9.18 8.69 -4.37
CA ASN A 127 -9.47 10.08 -4.00
C ASN A 127 -9.13 10.29 -2.54
N LEU A 128 -8.21 11.21 -2.27
CA LEU A 128 -7.71 11.47 -0.92
C LEU A 128 -8.52 12.59 -0.27
N ARG A 129 -8.96 12.37 0.97
CA ARG A 129 -9.79 13.35 1.71
C ARG A 129 -8.95 14.50 2.29
N ALA A 130 -7.67 14.26 2.55
CA ALA A 130 -6.74 15.22 3.13
C ALA A 130 -5.33 15.04 2.58
N GLY A 131 -4.72 16.13 2.10
CA GLY A 131 -3.36 16.17 1.56
C GLY A 131 -3.21 17.20 0.44
N PRO A 132 -1.96 17.48 -0.02
CA PRO A 132 -1.70 18.41 -1.13
C PRO A 132 -2.15 17.88 -2.50
N VAL A 133 -2.47 16.59 -2.58
CA VAL A 133 -2.90 15.91 -3.80
C VAL A 133 -4.30 15.34 -3.57
N SER A 134 -5.25 15.64 -4.45
CA SER A 134 -6.65 15.21 -4.34
C SER A 134 -6.90 13.78 -4.84
N ARG A 135 -6.03 13.25 -5.71
CA ARG A 135 -6.13 11.90 -6.27
C ARG A 135 -4.77 11.28 -6.58
N VAL A 136 -4.63 9.98 -6.34
CA VAL A 136 -3.41 9.22 -6.65
C VAL A 136 -3.75 7.99 -7.47
N ALA A 137 -2.99 7.73 -8.54
CA ALA A 137 -3.14 6.51 -9.32
C ALA A 137 -2.68 5.29 -8.50
N VAL A 138 -3.55 4.29 -8.34
CA VAL A 138 -3.29 3.14 -7.46
C VAL A 138 -2.08 2.33 -7.93
N ARG A 139 -1.87 2.22 -9.24
CA ARG A 139 -0.68 1.61 -9.85
C ARG A 139 0.62 2.24 -9.34
N ASP A 140 0.67 3.56 -9.27
CA ASP A 140 1.87 4.31 -8.91
C ASP A 140 2.15 4.17 -7.42
N LEU A 141 1.07 4.19 -6.62
CA LEU A 141 1.09 3.91 -5.20
C LEU A 141 1.69 2.52 -4.90
N ILE A 142 1.19 1.48 -5.59
CA ILE A 142 1.69 0.09 -5.45
C ILE A 142 3.18 0.03 -5.78
N GLY A 143 3.61 0.64 -6.88
CA GLY A 143 5.02 0.63 -7.27
C GLY A 143 5.93 1.33 -6.27
N SER A 144 5.49 2.46 -5.71
CA SER A 144 6.25 3.20 -4.70
C SER A 144 6.30 2.47 -3.36
N GLY A 145 5.16 1.95 -2.90
CA GLY A 145 5.06 1.14 -1.68
C GLY A 145 5.89 -0.13 -1.72
N LEU A 146 5.92 -0.82 -2.87
CA LEU A 146 6.77 -1.98 -3.08
C LEU A 146 8.25 -1.62 -2.87
N ARG A 147 8.76 -0.59 -3.58
CA ARG A 147 10.16 -0.16 -3.42
C ARG A 147 10.49 0.25 -1.99
N PHE A 148 9.57 0.96 -1.34
CA PHE A 148 9.73 1.36 0.06
C PHE A 148 9.92 0.15 0.97
N LEU A 149 9.06 -0.86 0.85
CA LEU A 149 9.15 -2.07 1.68
C LEU A 149 10.30 -2.99 1.29
N GLU A 150 10.66 -3.09 0.01
CA GLU A 150 11.83 -3.86 -0.46
C GLU A 150 13.12 -3.38 0.20
N GLN A 151 13.31 -2.07 0.34
CA GLN A 151 14.47 -1.52 1.05
C GLN A 151 14.53 -1.95 2.52
N ARG A 152 13.37 -2.17 3.17
CA ARG A 152 13.31 -2.61 4.58
C ARG A 152 13.46 -4.12 4.72
N VAL A 153 12.95 -4.88 3.77
CA VAL A 153 13.15 -6.33 3.72
C VAL A 153 14.60 -6.65 3.39
N GLY A 154 15.21 -5.92 2.47
CA GLY A 154 16.63 -6.06 2.11
C GLY A 154 17.60 -5.66 3.22
N SER A 155 17.14 -4.93 4.24
CA SER A 155 17.92 -4.61 5.44
C SER A 155 17.71 -5.58 6.61
N LEU A 156 16.95 -6.67 6.42
CA LEU A 156 16.77 -7.68 7.47
C LEU A 156 18.06 -8.51 7.66
N PRO A 157 18.41 -8.85 8.91
CA PRO A 157 19.53 -9.73 9.23
C PRO A 157 19.26 -11.20 8.88
#